data_AF-A0A3N9UDN6-F1
#
_entry.id   AF-A0A3N9UDN6-F1
#
_cell.length_a   1.000
_cell.length_b   1.000
_cell.length_c   1.000
_cell.angle_alpha   90.00
_cell.angle_beta   90.00
_cell.angle_gamma   90.00
#
_symmetry.space_group_name_H-M   'P 1'
#
loop_
_entity.id
_entity.type
_entity.pdbx_description
1 polymer ?
#
loop_
_entity_poly.entity_id
_entity_poly.type
_entity_poly.pdbx_seq_one_letter_code
_entity_poly.pdbx_strand_id
1 'polypeptide(L)'
;MQSKEFFFLTWFAFLVSFSFVLIAIWNTQWMLVEKGFYTVCLGWITFSAFSIVKVLRDRHEGIKTASEYLFLAWLSMVASFSIGMIAVWNTEWQLVEKGYYWMGILFTTYTSIALAKVIRDRQAYQEQQPEIKEPPKKLKEEPKETQELLEKNKQLSNH
;
A
#
# COMPACT_ATOMS: atom_id res chain seq x y z
N MET A 1 -11.45 13.89 -1.26
CA MET A 1 -10.18 13.93 -0.49
C MET A 1 -10.28 12.88 0.60
N GLN A 2 -9.57 11.75 0.48
CA GLN A 2 -9.52 10.80 1.60
C GLN A 2 -8.68 11.44 2.70
N SER A 3 -9.22 11.50 3.90
CA SER A 3 -8.55 12.12 5.04
C SER A 3 -7.36 11.25 5.47
N LYS A 4 -6.32 11.84 6.10
CA LYS A 4 -5.15 11.06 6.56
C LYS A 4 -5.59 9.95 7.53
N GLU A 5 -6.64 10.19 8.29
CA GLU A 5 -7.28 9.27 9.22
C GLU A 5 -7.81 8.02 8.49
N PHE A 6 -8.49 8.17 7.35
CA PHE A 6 -9.00 7.03 6.57
C PHE A 6 -7.87 6.14 6.04
N PHE A 7 -6.74 6.73 5.65
CA PHE A 7 -5.54 5.98 5.24
C PHE A 7 -5.03 5.09 6.38
N PHE A 8 -4.89 5.65 7.59
CA PHE A 8 -4.43 4.90 8.77
C PHE A 8 -5.43 3.81 9.19
N LEU A 9 -6.73 4.12 9.19
CA LEU A 9 -7.78 3.15 9.50
C LEU A 9 -7.79 1.96 8.54
N THR A 10 -7.60 2.22 7.25
CA THR A 10 -7.55 1.14 6.23
C THR A 10 -6.31 0.26 6.40
N TRP A 11 -5.16 0.87 6.69
CA TRP A 11 -3.93 0.14 7.04
C TRP A 11 -4.12 -0.74 8.27
N PHE A 12 -4.72 -0.18 9.31
CA PHE A 12 -5.00 -0.89 10.55
C PHE A 12 -5.97 -2.06 10.32
N ALA A 13 -7.05 -1.85 9.56
CA ALA A 13 -8.00 -2.90 9.23
C ALA A 13 -7.35 -4.09 8.49
N PHE A 14 -6.49 -3.81 7.51
CA PHE A 14 -5.72 -4.85 6.83
C PHE A 14 -4.76 -5.58 7.78
N LEU A 15 -3.99 -4.85 8.60
CA LEU A 15 -3.04 -5.45 9.55
C LEU A 15 -3.73 -6.33 10.59
N VAL A 16 -4.87 -5.87 11.12
CA VAL A 16 -5.67 -6.65 12.06
C VAL A 16 -6.19 -7.91 11.37
N SER A 17 -6.80 -7.80 10.19
CA SER A 17 -7.28 -8.95 9.43
C SER A 17 -6.17 -9.98 9.17
N PHE A 18 -5.07 -9.52 8.58
CA PHE A 18 -3.96 -10.37 8.17
C PHE A 18 -3.29 -11.05 9.37
N SER A 19 -2.98 -10.27 10.41
CA SER A 19 -2.31 -10.80 11.61
C SER A 19 -3.22 -11.74 12.40
N PHE A 20 -4.52 -11.45 12.48
CA PHE A 20 -5.48 -12.28 13.19
C PHE A 20 -5.58 -13.67 12.56
N VAL A 21 -5.67 -13.75 11.24
CA VAL A 21 -5.67 -15.04 10.51
C VAL A 21 -4.36 -15.79 10.71
N LEU A 22 -3.21 -15.10 10.65
CA LEU A 22 -1.92 -15.74 10.89
C LEU A 22 -1.80 -16.32 12.31
N ILE A 23 -2.20 -15.56 13.33
CA ILE A 23 -2.17 -16.01 14.72
C ILE A 23 -3.05 -17.25 14.90
N ALA A 24 -4.25 -17.26 14.30
CA ALA A 24 -5.14 -18.40 14.40
C ALA A 24 -4.58 -19.65 13.72
N ILE A 25 -4.03 -19.54 12.51
CA ILE A 25 -3.37 -20.66 11.83
C ILE A 25 -2.25 -21.24 12.72
N TRP A 26 -1.44 -20.37 13.34
CA TRP A 26 -0.34 -20.82 14.17
C TRP A 26 -0.75 -21.39 15.53
N ASN A 27 -1.91 -20.98 16.05
CA ASN A 27 -2.48 -21.48 17.30
C ASN A 27 -3.13 -22.87 17.18
N THR A 28 -3.50 -23.29 15.96
CA THR A 28 -4.14 -24.60 15.72
C THR A 28 -3.21 -25.79 16.00
N GLN A 29 -3.79 -26.99 16.15
CA GLN A 29 -3.05 -28.26 16.28
C GLN A 29 -2.79 -28.95 14.92
N TRP A 30 -2.86 -28.21 13.81
CA TRP A 30 -2.63 -28.74 12.46
C TRP A 30 -1.17 -29.13 12.20
N MET A 31 -0.94 -29.95 11.17
CA MET A 31 0.40 -30.30 10.75
C MET A 31 1.16 -29.06 10.27
N LEU A 32 2.47 -28.99 10.51
CA LEU A 32 3.30 -27.83 10.10
C LEU A 32 3.20 -27.53 8.60
N VAL A 33 3.12 -28.58 7.76
CA VAL A 33 2.96 -28.46 6.30
C VAL A 33 1.62 -27.79 5.95
N GLU A 34 0.53 -28.14 6.66
CA GLU A 34 -0.77 -27.52 6.46
C GLU A 34 -0.72 -26.04 6.86
N LYS A 35 -0.19 -25.72 8.05
CA LYS A 35 -0.03 -24.33 8.50
C LYS A 35 0.73 -23.49 7.49
N GLY A 36 1.83 -24.02 6.96
CA GLY A 36 2.63 -23.38 5.91
C GLY A 36 1.83 -23.16 4.63
N PHE A 37 1.13 -24.18 4.14
CA PHE A 37 0.32 -24.12 2.93
C PHE A 37 -0.74 -23.02 2.99
N TYR A 38 -1.52 -22.97 4.08
CA TYR A 38 -2.59 -21.98 4.24
C TYR A 38 -2.09 -20.56 4.46
N THR A 39 -0.93 -20.42 5.10
CA THR A 39 -0.22 -19.13 5.24
C THR A 39 0.27 -18.62 3.89
N VAL A 40 0.84 -19.49 3.06
CA VAL A 40 1.28 -19.14 1.69
C VAL A 40 0.09 -18.76 0.83
N CYS A 41 -1.03 -19.48 0.90
CA CYS A 41 -2.25 -19.11 0.17
C CYS A 41 -2.75 -17.71 0.56
N LEU A 42 -2.75 -17.39 1.86
CA LEU A 42 -3.13 -16.06 2.36
C LEU A 42 -2.18 -14.95 1.85
N GLY A 43 -0.87 -15.20 1.87
CA GLY A 43 0.12 -14.27 1.33
C GLY A 43 0.00 -14.09 -0.18
N TRP A 44 -0.24 -15.19 -0.89
CA TRP A 44 -0.34 -15.21 -2.35
C TRP A 44 -1.56 -14.42 -2.85
N ILE A 45 -2.74 -14.65 -2.27
CA ILE A 45 -3.96 -13.90 -2.66
C ILE A 45 -3.82 -12.40 -2.34
N THR A 46 -3.22 -12.07 -1.20
CA THR A 46 -2.93 -10.69 -0.79
C THR A 46 -2.02 -10.01 -1.80
N PHE A 47 -0.88 -10.63 -2.14
CA PHE A 47 0.06 -10.09 -3.12
C PHE A 47 -0.60 -9.91 -4.50
N SER A 48 -1.42 -10.86 -4.93
CA SER A 48 -2.15 -10.79 -6.19
C SER A 48 -3.13 -9.60 -6.22
N ALA A 49 -3.86 -9.37 -5.12
CA ALA A 49 -4.79 -8.24 -5.00
C ALA A 49 -4.07 -6.88 -5.11
N PHE A 50 -2.94 -6.70 -4.43
CA PHE A 50 -2.12 -5.48 -4.55
C PHE A 50 -1.57 -5.29 -5.97
N SER A 51 -1.15 -6.37 -6.61
CA SER A 51 -0.61 -6.35 -7.99
C SER A 51 -1.67 -5.88 -8.99
N ILE A 52 -2.91 -6.36 -8.88
CA ILE A 52 -4.02 -5.92 -9.76
C ILE A 52 -4.23 -4.41 -9.64
N VAL A 53 -4.36 -3.88 -8.42
CA VAL A 53 -4.64 -2.45 -8.22
C VAL A 53 -3.47 -1.59 -8.67
N LYS A 54 -2.24 -2.05 -8.45
CA LYS A 54 -1.03 -1.38 -8.95
C LYS A 54 -1.03 -1.27 -10.47
N VAL A 55 -1.30 -2.36 -11.18
CA VAL A 55 -1.30 -2.35 -12.66
C VAL A 55 -2.44 -1.48 -13.20
N LEU A 56 -3.61 -1.51 -12.56
CA LEU A 56 -4.72 -0.65 -12.94
C LEU A 56 -4.36 0.83 -12.76
N ARG A 57 -3.69 1.20 -11.66
CA ARG A 57 -3.14 2.54 -11.47
C ARG A 57 -2.19 2.92 -12.60
N ASP A 58 -1.18 2.08 -12.84
CA ASP A 58 -0.13 2.35 -13.83
C ASP A 58 -0.75 2.58 -15.23
N ARG A 59 -1.84 1.88 -15.57
CA ARG A 59 -2.63 2.14 -16.79
C ARG A 59 -3.30 3.51 -16.82
N HIS A 60 -3.87 3.95 -15.70
CA HIS A 60 -4.50 5.26 -15.59
C HIS A 60 -3.48 6.40 -15.69
N GLU A 61 -2.25 6.18 -15.24
CA GLU A 61 -1.13 7.13 -15.33
C GLU A 61 -0.43 7.11 -16.71
N GLY A 62 -0.89 6.27 -17.65
CA GLY A 62 -0.30 6.16 -18.99
C GLY A 62 1.04 5.42 -19.03
N ILE A 63 1.43 4.75 -17.93
CA ILE A 63 2.61 3.89 -17.88
C ILE A 63 2.32 2.63 -18.72
N LYS A 64 3.27 2.26 -19.58
CA LYS A 64 3.15 1.04 -20.39
C LYS A 64 3.08 -0.18 -19.47
N THR A 65 1.90 -0.80 -19.40
CA THR A 65 1.70 -2.07 -18.68
C THR A 65 1.38 -3.18 -19.68
N ALA A 66 1.95 -4.36 -19.45
CA ALA A 66 1.60 -5.54 -20.22
C ALA A 66 0.16 -5.96 -19.92
N SER A 67 -0.64 -6.19 -20.96
CA SER A 67 -2.03 -6.65 -20.78
C SER A 67 -2.09 -8.05 -20.20
N GLU A 68 -1.10 -8.85 -20.57
CA GLU A 68 -0.82 -10.20 -20.14
C GLU A 68 -0.53 -10.24 -18.64
N TYR A 69 0.20 -9.26 -18.11
CA TYR A 69 0.52 -9.22 -16.68
C TYR A 69 -0.73 -9.00 -15.82
N LEU A 70 -1.65 -8.11 -16.25
CA LEU A 70 -2.93 -7.94 -15.53
C LEU A 70 -3.75 -9.22 -15.55
N PHE A 71 -3.80 -9.91 -16.69
CA PHE A 71 -4.49 -11.20 -16.81
C PHE A 71 -3.88 -12.25 -15.87
N LEU A 72 -2.55 -12.35 -15.82
CA LEU A 72 -1.85 -13.25 -14.89
C LEU A 72 -2.11 -12.90 -13.42
N ALA A 73 -2.18 -11.62 -13.07
CA ALA A 73 -2.49 -11.19 -11.71
C ALA A 73 -3.93 -11.56 -11.30
N TRP A 74 -4.90 -11.44 -12.21
CA TRP A 74 -6.26 -11.92 -11.99
C TRP A 74 -6.33 -13.45 -11.89
N LEU A 75 -5.66 -14.16 -12.79
CA LEU A 75 -5.58 -15.62 -12.77
C LEU A 75 -4.96 -16.13 -11.47
N SER A 76 -3.86 -15.53 -11.03
CA SER A 76 -3.18 -15.81 -9.77
C SER A 76 -4.10 -15.60 -8.55
N MET A 77 -4.90 -14.52 -8.56
CA MET A 77 -5.85 -14.24 -7.47
C MET A 77 -6.94 -15.31 -7.42
N VAL A 78 -7.51 -15.68 -8.58
CA VAL A 78 -8.54 -16.72 -8.66
C VAL A 78 -7.97 -18.10 -8.30
N ALA A 79 -6.74 -18.40 -8.73
CA ALA A 79 -6.07 -19.66 -8.45
C ALA A 79 -5.80 -19.82 -6.96
N SER A 80 -5.18 -18.83 -6.31
CA SER A 80 -4.92 -18.85 -4.86
C SER A 80 -6.19 -18.99 -4.03
N PHE A 81 -7.26 -18.28 -4.41
CA PHE A 81 -8.57 -18.40 -3.77
C PHE A 81 -9.17 -19.80 -3.94
N SER A 82 -9.21 -20.32 -5.17
CA SER A 82 -9.82 -21.61 -5.49
C SER A 82 -9.06 -22.77 -4.84
N ILE A 83 -7.73 -22.73 -4.88
CA ILE A 83 -6.87 -23.73 -4.24
C ILE A 83 -7.10 -23.73 -2.72
N GLY A 84 -7.13 -22.55 -2.08
CA GLY A 84 -7.42 -22.44 -0.65
C GLY A 84 -8.80 -22.99 -0.28
N MET A 85 -9.83 -22.69 -1.08
CA MET A 85 -11.19 -23.20 -0.87
C MET A 85 -11.28 -24.72 -0.98
N ILE A 86 -10.74 -25.29 -2.06
CA ILE A 86 -10.77 -26.73 -2.29
C ILE A 86 -9.97 -27.45 -1.20
N ALA A 87 -8.83 -26.89 -0.79
CA ALA A 87 -8.02 -27.45 0.28
C ALA A 87 -8.79 -27.52 1.59
N VAL A 88 -9.41 -26.43 2.06
CA VAL A 88 -10.21 -26.44 3.30
C VAL A 88 -11.45 -27.32 3.19
N TRP A 89 -12.06 -27.42 2.01
CA TRP A 89 -13.17 -28.35 1.82
C TRP A 89 -12.74 -29.79 2.11
N ASN A 90 -11.55 -30.17 1.64
CA ASN A 90 -11.01 -31.52 1.75
C ASN A 90 -10.38 -31.87 3.11
N THR A 91 -10.24 -30.93 4.05
CA THR A 91 -9.66 -31.24 5.37
C THR A 91 -10.64 -31.94 6.31
N GLU A 92 -10.11 -32.69 7.29
CA GLU A 92 -10.90 -33.28 8.37
C GLU A 92 -11.15 -32.31 9.54
N TRP A 93 -10.88 -31.02 9.35
CA TRP A 93 -11.03 -30.00 10.39
C TRP A 93 -12.48 -29.81 10.85
N GLN A 94 -12.63 -29.31 12.07
CA GLN A 94 -13.94 -28.91 12.58
C GLN A 94 -14.56 -27.80 11.72
N LEU A 95 -15.88 -27.79 11.59
CA LEU A 95 -16.59 -26.80 10.76
C LEU A 95 -16.28 -25.35 11.17
N VAL A 96 -16.06 -25.09 12.46
CA VAL A 96 -15.68 -23.77 12.98
C VAL A 96 -14.30 -23.34 12.47
N GLU A 97 -13.32 -24.25 12.45
CA GLU A 97 -11.97 -24.00 11.94
C GLU A 97 -11.99 -23.73 10.43
N LYS A 98 -12.80 -24.50 9.68
CA LYS A 98 -13.04 -24.25 8.26
C LYS A 98 -13.63 -22.85 8.08
N GLY A 99 -14.77 -22.57 8.70
CA GLY A 99 -15.45 -21.28 8.59
C GLY A 99 -14.54 -20.10 8.97
N TYR A 100 -13.70 -20.26 9.98
CA TYR A 100 -12.70 -19.27 10.36
C TYR A 100 -11.73 -18.95 9.21
N TYR A 101 -11.15 -19.97 8.56
CA TYR A 101 -10.26 -19.75 7.42
C TYR A 101 -10.98 -19.12 6.23
N TRP A 102 -12.19 -19.60 5.89
CA TRP A 102 -13.00 -19.06 4.80
C TRP A 102 -13.33 -17.57 5.01
N MET A 103 -13.75 -17.20 6.21
CA MET A 103 -14.02 -15.80 6.55
C MET A 103 -12.72 -14.97 6.60
N GLY A 104 -11.65 -15.54 7.15
CA GLY A 104 -10.35 -14.90 7.26
C GLY A 104 -9.74 -14.54 5.91
N ILE A 105 -9.74 -15.48 4.96
CA ILE A 105 -9.19 -15.23 3.61
C ILE A 105 -10.04 -14.22 2.85
N LEU A 106 -11.37 -14.27 2.96
CA LEU A 106 -12.29 -13.30 2.34
C LEU A 106 -12.08 -11.89 2.90
N PHE A 107 -12.06 -11.75 4.23
CA PHE A 107 -11.89 -10.47 4.89
C PHE A 107 -10.50 -9.87 4.62
N THR A 108 -9.46 -10.71 4.63
CA THR A 108 -8.09 -10.28 4.28
C THR A 108 -8.01 -9.86 2.82
N THR A 109 -8.64 -10.58 1.91
CA THR A 109 -8.67 -10.20 0.49
C THR A 109 -9.38 -8.87 0.28
N TYR A 110 -10.54 -8.68 0.93
CA TYR A 110 -11.29 -7.42 0.85
C TYR A 110 -10.48 -6.24 1.38
N THR A 111 -9.93 -6.37 2.59
CA THR A 111 -9.11 -5.31 3.22
C THR A 111 -7.84 -5.03 2.42
N SER A 112 -7.24 -6.04 1.79
CA SER A 112 -6.11 -5.87 0.86
C SER A 112 -6.46 -5.01 -0.34
N ILE A 113 -7.59 -5.29 -1.01
CA ILE A 113 -8.06 -4.51 -2.16
C ILE A 113 -8.39 -3.08 -1.73
N ALA A 114 -9.06 -2.90 -0.58
CA ALA A 114 -9.39 -1.59 -0.04
C ALA A 114 -8.12 -0.78 0.24
N LEU A 115 -7.13 -1.38 0.91
CA LEU A 115 -5.86 -0.76 1.21
C LEU A 115 -5.09 -0.40 -0.08
N ALA A 116 -5.02 -1.31 -1.04
CA ALA A 116 -4.36 -1.06 -2.31
C ALA A 116 -5.01 0.10 -3.08
N LYS A 117 -6.35 0.21 -3.06
CA LYS A 117 -7.09 1.34 -3.65
C LYS A 117 -6.78 2.65 -2.94
N VAL A 118 -6.76 2.65 -1.61
CA VAL A 118 -6.43 3.84 -0.80
C VAL A 118 -5.00 4.31 -1.04
N ILE A 119 -4.04 3.39 -1.17
CA ILE A 119 -2.65 3.70 -1.52
C ILE A 119 -2.58 4.33 -2.92
N ARG A 120 -3.25 3.73 -3.90
CA ARG A 120 -3.35 4.27 -5.27
C ARG A 120 -3.90 5.70 -5.26
N ASP A 121 -5.05 5.90 -4.62
CA ASP A 121 -5.76 7.18 -4.63
C ASP A 121 -4.95 8.28 -3.92
N ARG A 122 -4.19 7.91 -2.87
CA ARG A 122 -3.27 8.82 -2.19
C ARG A 122 -2.11 9.27 -3.09
N GLN A 123 -1.52 8.35 -3.85
CA GLN A 123 -0.39 8.66 -4.74
C GLN A 123 -0.82 9.58 -5.89
N ALA A 124 -1.97 9.29 -6.52
CA ALA A 124 -2.54 10.14 -7.56
C ALA A 124 -2.77 11.59 -7.07
N TYR A 125 -3.15 11.77 -5.80
CA TYR A 125 -3.28 13.10 -5.20
C TYR A 125 -1.93 13.81 -4.97
N GLN A 126 -0.89 13.07 -4.56
CA GLN A 126 0.44 13.64 -4.34
C GLN A 126 1.08 14.14 -5.64
N GLU A 127 0.86 13.44 -6.76
CA GLU A 127 1.36 13.84 -8.08
C GLU A 127 0.65 15.08 -8.64
N GLN A 128 -0.62 15.30 -8.27
CA GLN A 128 -1.39 16.47 -8.68
C GLN A 128 -1.06 17.74 -7.89
N GLN A 129 -0.36 17.64 -6.75
CA GLN A 129 0.13 18.83 -6.06
C GLN A 129 1.40 19.32 -6.77
N PRO A 130 1.38 20.49 -7.43
CA PRO A 130 2.61 21.06 -7.95
C PRO A 130 3.53 21.25 -6.75
N GLU A 131 4.69 20.58 -6.81
CA GLU A 131 5.80 20.81 -5.91
C GLU A 131 5.98 22.33 -5.82
N ILE A 132 5.66 22.93 -4.68
CA ILE A 132 6.24 24.22 -4.32
C ILE A 132 7.72 23.88 -4.14
N LYS A 133 8.45 23.82 -5.25
CA LYS A 133 9.90 23.91 -5.24
C LYS A 133 10.16 25.21 -4.53
N GLU A 134 10.54 25.14 -3.26
CA GLU A 134 11.15 26.30 -2.63
C GLU A 134 12.21 26.78 -3.62
N PRO A 135 12.12 28.03 -4.10
CA PRO A 135 13.10 28.54 -5.05
C PRO A 135 14.47 28.26 -4.43
N PRO A 136 15.44 27.72 -5.20
CA PRO A 136 16.74 27.35 -4.66
C PRO A 136 17.20 28.52 -3.83
N LYS A 137 17.44 28.27 -2.53
CA LYS A 137 17.77 29.26 -1.51
C LYS A 137 18.80 30.19 -2.13
N LYS A 138 18.37 31.31 -2.71
CA LYS A 138 19.30 32.24 -3.35
C LYS A 138 20.16 32.70 -2.20
N LEU A 139 21.44 32.35 -2.30
CA LEU A 139 22.52 32.75 -1.44
C LEU A 139 22.21 34.17 -0.94
N LYS A 140 22.18 34.37 0.38
CA LYS A 140 22.24 35.70 0.99
C LYS A 140 23.62 36.30 0.72
N GLU A 141 23.96 36.48 -0.55
CA GLU A 141 25.05 37.33 -0.97
C GLU A 141 24.38 38.57 -1.54
N GLU A 142 24.11 39.53 -0.66
CA GLU A 142 23.93 40.90 -1.11
C GLU A 142 25.16 41.26 -1.97
N PRO A 143 24.98 41.87 -3.15
CA PRO A 143 26.10 42.35 -3.94
C PRO A 143 26.97 43.26 -3.06
N LYS A 144 28.28 43.01 -2.97
CA LYS A 144 29.22 43.82 -2.16
C LYS A 144 29.06 45.33 -2.37
N GLU A 145 28.67 45.71 -3.59
CA GLU A 145 28.38 47.08 -4.00
C GLU A 145 27.21 47.71 -3.22
N THR A 146 26.18 46.93 -2.86
CA THR A 146 25.05 47.39 -2.03
C THR A 146 25.47 47.63 -0.58
N GLN A 147 26.41 46.82 -0.06
CA GLN A 147 26.95 46.99 1.29
C GLN A 147 27.89 48.19 1.39
N GLU A 148 28.74 48.43 0.38
CA GLU A 148 29.59 49.63 0.30
C GLU A 148 28.76 50.91 0.16
N LEU A 149 27.68 50.90 -0.62
CA LEU A 149 26.79 52.05 -0.75
C LEU A 149 26.00 52.34 0.54
N LEU A 150 25.66 51.30 1.31
CA LEU A 150 25.04 51.45 2.63
C LEU A 150 26.02 52.02 3.65
N GLU A 151 27.25 51.54 3.70
CA GLU A 151 28.28 52.10 4.59
C GLU A 151 28.61 53.55 4.25
N LYS A 152 28.77 53.86 2.96
CA LYS A 152 29.06 55.22 2.49
C LYS A 152 27.94 56.21 2.83
N ASN A 153 26.68 55.80 2.68
CA ASN A 153 25.54 56.64 3.08
C ASN A 153 25.43 56.81 4.60
N LYS A 154 25.79 55.78 5.38
CA LYS A 154 25.79 55.86 6.84
C LYS A 154 26.88 56.81 7.36
N GLN A 155 28.03 56.87 6.67
CA GLN A 155 29.08 57.85 6.95
C GLN A 155 28.67 59.28 6.57
N LEU A 156 27.94 59.46 5.48
CA LEU A 156 27.44 60.77 5.04
C LEU A 156 26.31 61.33 5.94
N SER A 157 25.54 60.47 6.60
CA SER A 157 24.45 60.89 7.51
C SER A 157 24.93 61.30 8.91
N ASN A 158 26.18 61.01 9.27
CA ASN A 158 26.75 61.29 10.59
C ASN A 158 27.66 62.53 10.61
N HIS A 159 27.66 63.31 9.54
CA HIS A 159 28.35 64.61 9.43
C HIS A 159 27.35 65.72 9.14
#